data_AF-Q1G199-F1
#
_entry.id   AF-Q1G199-F1
#
_cell.length_a   1.000
_cell.length_b   1.000
_cell.length_c   1.000
_cell.angle_alpha   90.00
_cell.angle_beta   90.00
_cell.angle_gamma   90.00
#
_symmetry.space_group_name_H-M   'P 1'
#
loop_
_entity.id
_entity.type
_entity.pdbx_description
1 polymer ?
#
loop_
_entity_poly.entity_id
_entity_poly.type
_entity_poly.pdbx_seq_one_letter_code
_entity_poly.pdbx_strand_id
1 'polypeptide(L)'
;VRGGATKSAEFLLQLLRNAESNADYSGLDVDRLVVEHIQVNRAACLRRRTYRAHGRINPYMSSPCHIELWLTESESTPDAPKKSSKKKTAVDKTKRVKASGTAAH
;
A
#
# COMPACT_ATOMS: atom_id res chain seq x y z
N VAL A 1 5.74 14.63 12.16
CA VAL A 1 5.37 14.25 10.78
C VAL A 1 4.67 12.89 10.85
N ARG A 2 3.34 12.82 10.63
CA ARG A 2 2.59 11.56 10.70
C ARG A 2 3.19 10.58 9.67
N GLY A 3 3.59 9.39 10.10
CA GLY A 3 4.18 8.34 9.25
C GLY A 3 3.20 7.69 8.27
N GLY A 4 2.35 8.48 7.62
CA GLY A 4 1.45 8.01 6.58
C GLY A 4 2.20 7.75 5.27
N ALA A 5 1.68 6.84 4.45
CA ALA A 5 2.23 6.52 3.14
C ALA A 5 1.88 7.63 2.11
N THR A 6 2.46 8.82 2.28
CA THR A 6 2.15 10.02 1.47
C THR A 6 2.26 9.76 -0.03
N LYS A 7 3.38 9.16 -0.46
CA LYS A 7 3.60 8.81 -1.86
C LYS A 7 2.50 7.88 -2.38
N SER A 8 2.17 6.82 -1.65
CA SER A 8 1.13 5.87 -2.07
C SER A 8 -0.24 6.53 -2.19
N ALA A 9 -0.58 7.43 -1.26
CA ALA A 9 -1.84 8.18 -1.30
C ALA A 9 -1.92 9.11 -2.52
N GLU A 10 -0.81 9.79 -2.86
CA GLU A 10 -0.74 10.65 -4.05
C GLU A 10 -0.98 9.85 -5.34
N PHE A 11 -0.34 8.69 -5.50
CA PHE A 11 -0.53 7.84 -6.67
C PHE A 11 -1.96 7.29 -6.78
N LEU A 12 -2.56 6.88 -5.66
CA LEU A 12 -3.96 6.43 -5.66
C LEU A 12 -4.93 7.57 -5.97
N LEU A 13 -4.67 8.78 -5.46
CA LEU A 13 -5.50 9.95 -5.74
C LEU A 13 -5.44 10.34 -7.23
N GLN A 14 -4.26 10.26 -7.84
CA GLN A 14 -4.11 10.47 -9.28
C GLN A 14 -4.89 9.43 -10.10
N LEU A 15 -4.84 8.16 -9.69
CA LEU A 15 -5.59 7.08 -10.35
C LEU A 15 -7.10 7.28 -10.22
N LEU A 16 -7.60 7.69 -9.05
CA LEU A 16 -9.02 7.96 -8.83
C LEU A 16 -9.54 9.13 -9.67
N ARG A 17 -8.77 10.22 -9.78
CA ARG A 17 -9.12 11.35 -10.67
C ARG A 17 -9.18 10.96 -12.13
N ASN A 18 -8.27 10.09 -12.56
CA ASN A 18 -8.32 9.55 -13.91
C ASN A 18 -9.57 8.68 -14.12
N ALA A 19 -9.90 7.83 -13.15
CA ALA A 19 -11.09 6.99 -13.20
C ALA A 19 -12.39 7.81 -13.20
N GLU A 20 -12.45 8.90 -12.42
CA GLU A 20 -13.54 9.89 -12.43
C GLU A 20 -13.71 10.52 -13.82
N SER A 21 -12.62 10.98 -14.44
CA SER A 21 -12.68 11.53 -15.80
C SER A 21 -13.15 10.51 -16.85
N ASN A 22 -12.77 9.23 -16.69
CA ASN A 22 -13.20 8.16 -17.59
C ASN A 22 -14.69 7.82 -17.41
N ALA A 23 -15.19 7.90 -16.17
CA ALA A 23 -16.59 7.65 -15.85
C ALA A 23 -17.50 8.77 -16.39
N ASP A 24 -17.09 10.03 -16.22
CA ASP A 24 -17.76 11.20 -16.80
C ASP A 24 -17.82 11.11 -18.33
N TYR A 25 -16.69 10.76 -18.97
CA TYR A 25 -16.65 10.52 -20.41
C TYR A 25 -17.58 9.40 -20.89
N SER A 26 -17.77 8.37 -20.05
CA SER A 26 -18.66 7.23 -20.34
C SER A 26 -20.12 7.51 -19.98
N GLY A 27 -20.43 8.67 -19.40
CA GLY A 27 -21.78 9.09 -19.01
C GLY A 27 -22.31 8.45 -17.72
N LEU A 28 -21.41 7.99 -16.84
CA LEU A 28 -21.77 7.45 -15.53
C LEU A 28 -21.96 8.58 -14.50
N ASP A 29 -22.84 8.39 -13.52
CA ASP A 29 -23.06 9.32 -12.39
C ASP A 29 -21.89 9.23 -11.39
N VAL A 30 -21.00 10.23 -11.47
CA VAL A 30 -19.78 10.34 -10.66
C VAL A 30 -20.06 10.30 -9.16
N ASP A 31 -21.20 10.83 -8.71
CA ASP A 31 -21.57 10.87 -7.29
C ASP A 31 -21.98 9.50 -6.73
N ARG A 32 -22.30 8.54 -7.61
CA ARG A 32 -22.73 7.17 -7.24
C ARG A 32 -21.67 6.12 -7.46
N LEU A 33 -20.48 6.50 -7.94
CA LEU A 33 -19.38 5.57 -8.17
C LEU A 33 -18.84 5.02 -6.86
N VAL A 34 -18.76 3.70 -6.79
CA VAL A 34 -18.14 2.97 -5.69
C VAL A 34 -16.99 2.12 -6.24
N VAL A 35 -15.91 2.04 -5.47
CA VAL A 35 -14.80 1.12 -5.76
C VAL A 35 -15.27 -0.31 -5.48
N GLU A 36 -15.53 -1.07 -6.54
CA GLU A 36 -15.87 -2.49 -6.42
C GLU A 36 -14.62 -3.33 -6.17
N HIS A 37 -13.56 -3.06 -6.93
CA HIS A 37 -12.34 -3.86 -6.90
C HIS A 37 -11.10 -2.99 -6.98
N ILE A 38 -10.10 -3.34 -6.17
CA ILE A 38 -8.75 -2.77 -6.23
C ILE A 38 -7.73 -3.89 -6.08
N GLN A 39 -6.77 -3.93 -7.00
CA GLN A 39 -5.68 -4.89 -6.97
C GLN A 39 -4.34 -4.19 -7.12
N VAL A 40 -3.36 -4.65 -6.35
CA VAL A 40 -1.98 -4.15 -6.41
C VAL A 40 -1.03 -5.33 -6.61
N ASN A 41 -0.43 -5.39 -7.79
CA ASN A 41 0.51 -6.44 -8.18
C ASN A 41 1.95 -5.93 -8.09
N ARG A 42 2.89 -6.81 -7.75
CA ARG A 42 4.31 -6.47 -7.74
C ARG A 42 4.80 -6.32 -9.17
N ALA A 43 5.47 -5.21 -9.46
CA ALA A 43 6.13 -4.98 -10.73
C ALA A 43 7.60 -5.45 -10.67
N ALA A 44 8.25 -5.56 -11.83
CA ALA A 44 9.66 -5.92 -11.91
C ALA A 44 10.53 -4.95 -11.10
N CYS A 45 11.41 -5.49 -10.25
CA CYS A 45 12.26 -4.68 -9.38
C CYS A 45 13.35 -3.96 -10.20
N LEU A 46 13.47 -2.63 -10.06
CA LEU A 46 14.57 -1.91 -10.72
C LEU A 46 15.84 -2.09 -9.90
N ARG A 47 16.94 -2.44 -10.56
CA ARG A 47 18.20 -2.79 -9.91
C ARG A 47 19.21 -1.66 -10.02
N ARG A 48 19.65 -1.14 -8.87
CA ARG A 48 20.80 -0.25 -8.73
C ARG A 48 21.91 -0.94 -7.94
N ARG A 49 23.10 -0.36 -7.95
CA ARG A 49 24.26 -0.85 -7.20
C ARG A 49 24.46 0.02 -5.97
N THR A 50 24.92 -0.60 -4.87
CA THR A 50 25.52 0.16 -3.78
C THR A 50 26.86 -0.44 -3.42
N TYR A 51 27.88 0.40 -3.50
CA TYR A 51 29.24 0.05 -3.11
C TYR A 51 29.32 -0.12 -1.59
N ARG A 52 30.13 -1.07 -1.16
CA ARG A 52 30.40 -1.41 0.23
C ARG A 52 31.91 -1.55 0.42
N ALA A 53 32.35 -1.56 1.67
CA ALA A 53 33.76 -1.71 2.02
C ALA A 53 34.38 -2.95 1.36
N HIS A 54 35.69 -2.89 1.11
CA HIS A 54 36.50 -3.95 0.48
C HIS A 54 36.03 -4.35 -0.92
N GLY A 55 35.54 -3.41 -1.73
CA GLY A 55 35.17 -3.66 -3.13
C GLY A 55 33.89 -4.47 -3.33
N ARG A 56 33.10 -4.70 -2.28
CA ARG A 56 31.83 -5.44 -2.36
C ARG A 56 30.76 -4.60 -3.06
N ILE A 57 29.92 -5.25 -3.88
CA ILE A 57 28.79 -4.62 -4.56
C ILE A 57 27.50 -5.35 -4.18
N ASN A 58 26.58 -4.65 -3.53
CA ASN A 58 25.25 -5.16 -3.20
C ASN A 58 24.18 -4.54 -4.11
N PRO A 59 23.07 -5.26 -4.36
CA PRO A 59 21.93 -4.70 -5.07
C PRO A 59 21.15 -3.73 -4.17
N TYR A 60 20.75 -2.60 -4.73
CA TYR A 60 19.74 -1.71 -4.17
C TYR A 60 18.54 -1.70 -5.11
N MET A 61 17.53 -2.50 -4.75
CA MET A 61 16.37 -2.73 -5.58
C MET A 61 15.23 -1.81 -5.18
N SER A 62 14.51 -1.23 -6.14
CA SER A 62 13.19 -0.68 -5.88
C SER A 62 12.14 -1.78 -6.00
N SER A 63 11.01 -1.60 -5.31
CA SER A 63 9.86 -2.50 -5.37
C SER A 63 8.64 -1.74 -5.90
N PRO A 64 8.53 -1.53 -7.23
CA PRO A 64 7.37 -0.89 -7.85
C PRO A 64 6.14 -1.82 -7.83
N CYS A 65 4.99 -1.27 -8.17
CA CYS A 65 3.73 -2.01 -8.30
C CYS A 65 2.90 -1.54 -9.50
N HIS A 66 2.03 -2.43 -9.97
CA HIS A 66 0.93 -2.13 -10.89
C HIS A 66 -0.36 -2.09 -10.09
N ILE A 67 -1.18 -1.07 -10.32
CA ILE A 67 -2.45 -0.86 -9.61
C ILE A 67 -3.56 -0.90 -10.64
N GLU A 68 -4.58 -1.71 -10.37
CA GLU A 68 -5.79 -1.83 -11.17
C GLU A 68 -7.00 -1.56 -10.26
N LEU A 69 -7.98 -0.82 -10.78
CA LEU A 69 -9.15 -0.36 -10.06
C LEU A 69 -10.38 -0.44 -10.97
N TRP A 70 -11.49 -0.94 -10.44
CA TRP A 70 -12.81 -0.89 -11.10
C TRP A 70 -13.78 -0.09 -10.24
N LEU A 71 -14.50 0.82 -10.91
CA LEU A 71 -15.57 1.60 -10.33
C LEU A 71 -16.89 1.14 -10.95
N THR A 72 -17.92 1.03 -10.13
CA THR A 72 -19.28 0.71 -10.55
C THR A 72 -20.27 1.70 -9.96
N GLU A 73 -21.33 2.01 -10.68
CA GLU A 73 -22.46 2.74 -10.09
C GLU A 73 -23.19 1.87 -9.07
N SER A 74 -23.48 2.46 -7.93
CA SER A 74 -24.33 1.84 -6.91
C SER A 74 -25.68 2.56 -6.83
N GLU A 75 -26.73 1.77 -6.69
CA GLU A 75 -28.11 2.28 -6.57
C GLU A 75 -28.38 2.89 -5.17
N SER A 76 -27.59 2.47 -4.17
CA SER A 76 -27.58 3.04 -2.82
C SER A 76 -26.40 3.99 -2.64
N THR A 77 -26.66 5.17 -2.09
CA THR A 77 -25.58 6.08 -1.65
C THR A 77 -24.73 5.34 -0.63
N PRO A 78 -23.38 5.29 -0.78
CA PRO A 78 -22.55 4.55 0.16
C PRO A 78 -22.75 5.10 1.58
N ASP A 79 -23.24 4.25 2.48
CA ASP A 79 -23.40 4.59 3.89
C ASP A 79 -22.06 5.09 4.43
N ALA A 80 -22.02 6.36 4.84
CA ALA A 80 -20.83 6.93 5.48
C ALA A 80 -20.39 6.00 6.63
N PRO A 81 -19.09 5.66 6.74
CA PRO A 81 -18.66 4.66 7.70
C PRO A 81 -18.97 5.13 9.13
N LYS A 82 -19.96 4.50 9.77
CA LYS A 82 -20.20 4.64 11.20
C LYS A 82 -18.93 4.17 11.91
N LYS A 83 -18.21 5.10 12.57
CA LYS A 83 -17.01 4.83 13.36
C LYS A 83 -17.30 3.79 14.44
N SER A 84 -17.14 2.51 14.12
CA SER A 84 -17.24 1.43 15.11
C SER A 84 -15.90 1.33 15.84
N SER A 85 -15.89 1.81 17.07
CA SER A 85 -14.81 1.69 18.04
C SER A 85 -14.60 0.24 18.47
N LYS A 86 -14.02 -0.61 17.61
CA LYS A 86 -13.59 -1.95 18.03
C LYS A 86 -12.25 -1.89 18.76
N LYS A 87 -12.35 -1.65 20.07
CA LYS A 87 -11.33 -1.94 21.08
C LYS A 87 -11.14 -3.47 21.18
N LYS A 88 -9.97 -3.99 20.77
CA LYS A 88 -9.48 -5.36 21.09
C LYS A 88 -7.96 -5.28 21.29
N THR A 89 -7.55 -5.04 22.54
CA THR A 89 -6.96 -6.01 23.49
C THR A 89 -5.47 -6.27 23.25
N ALA A 90 -4.67 -5.76 24.19
CA ALA A 90 -3.25 -6.02 24.34
C ALA A 90 -2.97 -7.52 24.41
N VAL A 91 -2.02 -8.01 23.60
CA VAL A 91 -1.38 -9.31 23.82
C VAL A 91 -0.02 -9.05 24.44
N ASP A 92 0.11 -9.66 25.60
CA ASP A 92 1.14 -9.54 26.61
C ASP A 92 2.50 -10.14 26.19
N LYS A 93 3.54 -9.70 26.92
CA LYS A 93 4.95 -10.07 26.81
C LYS A 93 5.19 -11.55 27.08
N THR A 94 6.24 -12.10 26.45
CA THR A 94 7.20 -13.19 26.82
C THR A 94 7.44 -14.10 25.61
N LYS A 95 8.64 -14.25 25.02
CA LYS A 95 9.91 -14.72 25.58
C LYS A 95 11.07 -14.16 24.74
N ARG A 96 11.96 -13.38 25.38
CA ARG A 96 13.35 -13.24 24.93
C ARG A 96 14.07 -14.52 25.34
N VAL A 97 14.52 -15.33 24.39
CA VAL A 97 15.56 -16.33 24.66
C VAL A 97 16.85 -15.81 24.05
N LYS A 98 17.77 -15.41 24.93
CA LYS A 98 19.18 -15.20 24.61
C LYS A 98 19.80 -16.59 24.40
N ALA A 99 20.45 -16.82 23.27
CA ALA A 99 21.49 -17.85 23.11
C ALA A 99 22.75 -17.08 22.67
N SER A 100 23.57 -16.67 23.64
CA SER A 100 24.78 -17.37 24.11
C SER A 100 25.84 -17.44 23.00
N GLY A 101 26.82 -16.53 23.10
CA GLY A 101 28.00 -16.52 22.24
C GLY A 101 28.86 -17.76 22.44
N THR A 102 29.48 -18.20 21.35
CA THR A 102 30.55 -19.19 21.36
C THR A 102 31.89 -18.46 21.33
N ALA A 103 32.71 -18.77 22.33
CA ALA A 103 34.06 -18.29 22.52
C ALA A 103 35.03 -18.94 21.52
N ALA A 104 36.10 -18.20 21.24
CA ALA A 104 37.27 -18.67 20.52
C ALA A 104 38.02 -19.76 21.30
N HIS A 105 38.61 -20.68 20.55
CA HIS A 105 39.92 -21.28 20.79
C HIS A 105 40.56 -21.60 19.44
#